data_AF-A0A430AXB5-F1
#
_entry.id   AF-A0A430AXB5-F1
#
_cell.length_a   1.000
_cell.length_b   1.000
_cell.length_c   1.000
_cell.angle_alpha   90.00
_cell.angle_beta   90.00
_cell.angle_gamma   90.00
#
_symmetry.space_group_name_H-M   'P 1'
#
loop_
_entity.id
_entity.type
_entity.pdbx_description
1 polymer ?
#
loop_
_entity_poly.entity_id
_entity_poly.type
_entity_poly.pdbx_seq_one_letter_code
_entity_poly.pdbx_strand_id
1 'polypeptide(L)'
;MARIEQKPGKVSFGQAVSDFFKGYVDFKGRTTRAGFWWALLMYLLVHISFLIIFLIFLFSSNASSIASNNVEQFFLNTMLGTGLLGLIYMLFVLGTILPMLTLTVRRYRDAGMTGSGIVLLLIAGYLLPRGGNGNTIISLVSYALMVFEFILAVLPTDTLFARSTDNDVKKFFLRVKP
;
A
#
# COMPACT_ATOMS: atom_id res chain seq x y z
N MET A 1 -7.19 18.46 8.23
CA MET A 1 -7.43 17.00 8.13
C MET A 1 -7.98 16.49 9.44
N ALA A 2 -8.93 15.57 9.40
CA ALA A 2 -9.63 15.09 10.59
C ALA A 2 -8.87 13.92 11.22
N ARG A 3 -8.84 13.87 12.56
CA ARG A 3 -8.29 12.74 13.30
C ARG A 3 -9.23 11.54 13.16
N ILE A 4 -8.66 10.36 12.89
CA ILE A 4 -9.46 9.15 12.69
C ILE A 4 -9.38 8.25 13.92
N GLU A 5 -10.54 7.91 14.48
CA GLU A 5 -10.64 7.01 15.63
C GLU A 5 -11.69 5.92 15.36
N GLN A 6 -11.27 4.89 14.61
CA GLN A 6 -12.17 3.78 14.28
C GLN A 6 -12.43 2.88 15.49
N LYS A 7 -13.71 2.51 15.67
CA LYS A 7 -14.13 1.53 16.68
C LYS A 7 -14.26 0.13 16.07
N PRO A 8 -13.67 -0.92 16.67
CA PRO A 8 -13.82 -2.29 16.20
C PRO A 8 -15.30 -2.68 16.02
N GLY A 9 -15.61 -3.41 14.94
CA GLY A 9 -16.97 -3.88 14.64
C GLY A 9 -17.92 -2.84 14.02
N LYS A 10 -17.49 -1.58 13.83
CA LYS A 10 -18.33 -0.50 13.28
C LYS A 10 -17.89 0.04 11.91
N VAL A 11 -16.88 -0.56 11.28
CA VAL A 11 -16.28 -0.03 10.04
C VAL A 11 -16.83 -0.76 8.82
N SER A 12 -17.63 -0.04 8.03
CA SER A 12 -18.09 -0.48 6.71
C SER A 12 -17.10 -0.10 5.61
N PHE A 13 -17.25 -0.66 4.41
CA PHE A 13 -16.42 -0.34 3.25
C PHE A 13 -16.42 1.17 2.94
N GLY A 14 -17.59 1.79 2.81
CA GLY A 14 -17.70 3.23 2.51
C GLY A 14 -17.08 4.11 3.58
N GLN A 15 -17.21 3.73 4.86
CA GLN A 15 -16.55 4.43 5.96
C GLN A 15 -15.02 4.33 5.84
N ALA A 16 -14.49 3.15 5.53
CA ALA A 16 -13.04 2.95 5.35
C ALA A 16 -12.48 3.78 4.18
N VAL A 17 -13.22 3.89 3.07
CA VAL A 17 -12.84 4.75 1.94
C VAL A 17 -12.84 6.23 2.34
N SER A 18 -13.89 6.68 3.05
CA SER A 18 -13.94 8.06 3.55
C SER A 18 -12.78 8.35 4.51
N ASP A 19 -12.50 7.41 5.41
CA ASP A 19 -11.40 7.50 6.37
C ASP A 19 -10.02 7.51 5.68
N PHE A 20 -9.84 6.74 4.61
CA PHE A 20 -8.60 6.74 3.84
C PHE A 20 -8.23 8.14 3.35
N PHE A 21 -9.18 8.87 2.76
CA PHE A 21 -8.95 10.23 2.27
C PHE A 21 -9.01 11.30 3.37
N LYS A 22 -9.85 11.15 4.40
CA LYS A 22 -9.88 12.10 5.55
C LYS A 22 -8.59 12.07 6.35
N GLY A 23 -7.98 10.89 6.43
CA GLY A 23 -6.79 10.58 7.21
C GLY A 23 -5.49 10.81 6.46
N TYR A 24 -5.50 11.56 5.36
CA TYR A 24 -4.44 11.59 4.37
C TYR A 24 -3.02 11.82 4.92
N VAL A 25 -2.83 12.68 5.93
CA VAL A 25 -1.55 12.82 6.68
C VAL A 25 -1.68 12.63 8.20
N ASP A 26 -2.77 12.03 8.69
CA ASP A 26 -2.92 11.81 10.13
C ASP A 26 -2.17 10.53 10.55
N PHE A 27 -0.96 10.65 11.08
CA PHE A 27 -0.25 9.46 11.56
C PHE A 27 -0.72 8.99 12.92
N LYS A 28 -1.51 9.77 13.69
CA LYS A 28 -1.83 9.50 15.11
C LYS A 28 -3.18 8.81 15.34
N GLY A 29 -4.05 8.79 14.34
CA GLY A 29 -5.34 8.09 14.40
C GLY A 29 -5.24 6.57 14.63
N ARG A 30 -6.37 5.96 14.98
CA ARG A 30 -6.53 4.51 15.19
C ARG A 30 -7.31 3.90 14.02
N THR A 31 -6.80 2.79 13.50
CA THR A 31 -7.37 2.06 12.37
C THR A 31 -7.61 0.60 12.76
N THR A 32 -8.85 0.17 12.57
CA THR A 32 -9.24 -1.23 12.83
C THR A 32 -8.75 -2.15 11.72
N ARG A 33 -8.71 -3.47 11.99
CA ARG A 33 -8.40 -4.47 10.97
C ARG A 33 -9.32 -4.35 9.76
N ALA A 34 -10.64 -4.30 10.00
CA ALA A 34 -11.63 -4.13 8.93
C ALA A 34 -11.37 -2.85 8.13
N GLY A 35 -11.10 -1.72 8.79
CA GLY A 35 -10.80 -0.46 8.12
C GLY A 35 -9.55 -0.52 7.24
N PHE A 36 -8.49 -1.19 7.70
CA PHE A 36 -7.28 -1.41 6.90
C PHE A 36 -7.58 -2.26 5.66
N TRP A 37 -8.20 -3.42 5.84
CA TRP A 37 -8.47 -4.36 4.73
C TRP A 37 -9.49 -3.81 3.73
N TRP A 38 -10.50 -3.05 4.17
CA TRP A 38 -11.43 -2.38 3.25
C TRP A 38 -10.76 -1.28 2.44
N ALA A 39 -9.89 -0.48 3.05
CA ALA A 39 -9.13 0.54 2.32
C ALA A 39 -8.16 -0.10 1.32
N LEU A 40 -7.47 -1.18 1.71
CA LEU A 40 -6.60 -1.95 0.82
C LEU A 40 -7.38 -2.57 -0.34
N LEU A 41 -8.58 -3.13 -0.08
CA LEU A 41 -9.44 -3.68 -1.12
C LEU A 41 -9.85 -2.60 -2.12
N MET A 42 -10.29 -1.43 -1.65
CA MET A 42 -10.60 -0.30 -2.52
C MET A 42 -9.39 0.08 -3.38
N TYR A 43 -8.22 0.20 -2.76
CA TYR A 43 -6.97 0.52 -3.45
C TYR A 43 -6.65 -0.50 -4.56
N LEU A 44 -6.78 -1.80 -4.25
CA LEU A 44 -6.60 -2.90 -5.21
C LEU A 44 -7.61 -2.83 -6.37
N LEU A 45 -8.89 -2.57 -6.07
CA LEU A 45 -9.92 -2.47 -7.10
C LEU A 45 -9.65 -1.31 -8.07
N VAL A 46 -9.13 -0.19 -7.58
CA VAL A 46 -8.74 0.93 -8.45
C VAL A 46 -7.57 0.52 -9.34
N HIS A 47 -6.54 -0.17 -8.82
CA HIS A 47 -5.42 -0.66 -9.63
C HIS A 47 -5.86 -1.64 -10.72
N ILE A 48 -6.73 -2.60 -10.36
CA ILE A 48 -7.29 -3.56 -11.31
C ILE A 48 -8.11 -2.84 -12.39
N SER A 49 -8.90 -1.82 -12.01
CA SER A 49 -9.68 -1.03 -12.97
C SER A 49 -8.78 -0.29 -13.97
N PHE A 50 -7.71 0.36 -13.50
CA PHE A 50 -6.72 0.99 -14.37
C PHE A 50 -6.05 -0.04 -15.30
N LEU A 51 -5.69 -1.21 -14.78
CA LEU A 51 -5.08 -2.28 -15.59
C LEU A 51 -6.03 -2.75 -16.70
N ILE A 52 -7.30 -2.99 -16.38
CA ILE A 52 -8.30 -3.43 -17.36
C ILE A 52 -8.47 -2.36 -18.46
N ILE A 53 -8.63 -1.09 -18.08
CA ILE A 53 -8.76 0.01 -19.04
C ILE A 53 -7.51 0.11 -19.91
N PHE A 54 -6.33 0.01 -19.31
CA PHE A 54 -5.06 0.03 -20.05
C PHE A 54 -4.97 -1.10 -21.08
N LEU A 55 -5.33 -2.32 -20.69
CA LEU A 55 -5.34 -3.48 -21.59
C LEU A 55 -6.35 -3.30 -22.73
N ILE A 56 -7.56 -2.80 -22.44
CA ILE A 56 -8.58 -2.52 -23.47
C ILE A 56 -8.03 -1.53 -24.51
N PHE A 57 -7.41 -0.43 -24.07
CA PHE A 57 -6.82 0.56 -24.97
C PHE A 57 -5.68 -0.04 -25.80
N LEU A 58 -4.79 -0.81 -25.16
CA LEU A 58 -3.67 -1.46 -25.84
C LEU A 58 -4.19 -2.42 -26.93
N PHE A 59 -5.14 -3.31 -26.63
CA PHE A 59 -5.64 -4.26 -27.62
C PHE A 59 -6.47 -3.59 -28.72
N SER A 60 -7.25 -2.55 -28.40
CA SER A 60 -8.06 -1.82 -29.38
C SER A 60 -7.20 -1.03 -30.37
N SER A 61 -6.09 -0.45 -29.91
CA SER A 61 -5.16 0.25 -30.80
C SER A 61 -4.44 -0.72 -31.75
N ASN A 62 -4.06 -1.92 -31.26
CA ASN A 62 -3.46 -2.98 -32.08
C ASN A 62 -4.43 -3.54 -33.14
N ALA A 63 -5.72 -3.72 -32.81
CA ALA A 63 -6.71 -4.19 -33.80
C ALA A 63 -6.92 -3.17 -34.93
N SER A 64 -6.92 -1.87 -34.60
CA SER A 64 -7.16 -0.78 -35.56
C SER A 64 -5.98 -0.56 -36.52
N SER A 65 -4.76 -0.84 -36.07
CA SER A 65 -3.55 -0.71 -36.89
C SER A 65 -3.38 -1.81 -37.91
N ILE A 66 -3.65 -3.06 -37.50
CA ILE A 66 -3.66 -4.22 -38.40
C ILE A 66 -4.68 -4.00 -39.52
N ALA A 67 -5.85 -3.43 -39.20
CA ALA A 67 -6.90 -3.15 -40.18
C ALA A 67 -6.55 -2.02 -41.16
N SER A 68 -5.76 -1.02 -40.76
CA SER A 68 -5.49 0.18 -41.55
C SER A 68 -4.15 0.15 -42.31
N ASN A 69 -3.23 -0.79 -42.01
CA ASN A 69 -1.85 -0.80 -42.49
C ASN A 69 -1.11 0.54 -42.32
N ASN A 70 -1.61 1.41 -41.44
CA ASN A 70 -1.09 2.75 -41.21
C ASN A 70 -0.33 2.78 -39.88
N VAL A 71 0.97 2.50 -39.98
CA VAL A 71 1.87 2.41 -38.82
C VAL A 71 1.99 3.76 -38.09
N GLU A 72 1.92 4.87 -38.81
CA GLU A 72 1.97 6.21 -38.21
C GLU A 72 0.74 6.47 -37.33
N GLN A 73 -0.45 6.15 -37.85
CA GLN A 73 -1.70 6.33 -37.13
C GLN A 73 -1.81 5.40 -35.91
N PHE A 74 -1.27 4.18 -36.00
CA PHE A 74 -1.14 3.27 -34.86
C PHE A 74 -0.29 3.84 -33.74
N PHE A 75 0.89 4.36 -34.11
CA PHE A 75 1.85 4.91 -33.18
C PHE A 75 1.25 6.10 -32.44
N LEU A 76 0.63 7.04 -33.17
CA LEU A 76 -0.01 8.21 -32.57
C LEU A 76 -1.17 7.85 -31.64
N ASN A 77 -2.08 6.94 -32.04
CA ASN A 77 -3.20 6.54 -31.19
C ASN A 77 -2.75 5.78 -29.94
N THR A 78 -1.74 4.92 -30.08
CA THR A 78 -1.19 4.19 -28.93
C THR A 78 -0.50 5.17 -27.98
N MET A 79 0.41 6.02 -28.48
CA MET A 79 1.11 6.99 -27.63
C MET A 79 0.18 7.97 -26.92
N LEU A 80 -0.80 8.55 -27.62
CA LEU A 80 -1.72 9.51 -27.02
C LEU A 80 -2.67 8.83 -26.02
N GLY A 81 -3.26 7.68 -26.39
CA GLY A 81 -4.22 6.97 -25.57
C GLY A 81 -3.60 6.35 -24.32
N THR A 82 -2.54 5.56 -24.49
CA THR A 82 -1.87 4.90 -23.35
C THR A 82 -1.03 5.88 -22.55
N GLY A 83 -0.45 6.90 -23.19
CA GLY A 83 0.35 7.94 -22.52
C GLY A 83 -0.48 8.79 -21.57
N LEU A 84 -1.66 9.25 -22.00
CA LEU A 84 -2.55 10.03 -21.13
C LEU A 84 -3.08 9.19 -19.95
N LEU A 85 -3.50 7.95 -20.21
CA LEU A 85 -3.90 7.03 -19.14
C LEU A 85 -2.76 6.75 -18.16
N GLY A 86 -1.53 6.58 -18.67
CA GLY A 86 -0.33 6.42 -17.86
C GLY A 86 -0.04 7.63 -16.97
N LEU A 87 -0.24 8.86 -17.49
CA LEU A 87 -0.09 10.08 -16.71
C LEU A 87 -1.14 10.19 -15.60
N ILE A 88 -2.41 9.91 -15.89
CA ILE A 88 -3.49 9.90 -14.89
C ILE A 88 -3.20 8.87 -13.79
N TYR A 89 -2.77 7.66 -14.18
CA TYR A 89 -2.39 6.62 -13.24
C TYR A 89 -1.18 7.04 -12.39
N MET A 90 -0.16 7.66 -12.98
CA MET A 90 0.98 8.19 -12.24
C MET A 90 0.54 9.20 -11.18
N LEU A 91 -0.31 10.16 -11.54
CA LEU A 91 -0.84 11.15 -10.60
C LEU A 91 -1.65 10.50 -9.48
N PHE A 92 -2.44 9.48 -9.79
CA PHE A 92 -3.18 8.70 -8.80
C PHE A 92 -2.24 7.98 -7.81
N VAL A 93 -1.21 7.30 -8.32
CA VAL A 93 -0.21 6.63 -7.46
C VAL A 93 0.49 7.64 -6.57
N LEU A 94 0.98 8.75 -7.13
CA LEU A 94 1.63 9.82 -6.36
C LEU A 94 0.72 10.40 -5.27
N GLY A 95 -0.55 10.65 -5.61
CA GLY A 95 -1.57 11.15 -4.69
C GLY A 95 -2.02 10.12 -3.65
N THR A 96 -1.64 8.85 -3.77
CA THR A 96 -2.03 7.81 -2.79
C THR A 96 -0.86 7.28 -1.97
N ILE A 97 0.38 7.70 -2.24
CA ILE A 97 1.56 7.35 -1.43
C ILE A 97 1.35 7.73 0.04
N LEU A 98 1.00 8.99 0.31
CA LEU A 98 0.82 9.48 1.68
C LEU A 98 -0.30 8.78 2.47
N PRO A 99 -1.55 8.68 1.95
CA PRO A 99 -2.62 8.01 2.68
C PRO A 99 -2.35 6.50 2.86
N MET A 100 -1.66 5.86 1.92
CA MET A 100 -1.26 4.46 2.06
C MET A 100 -0.19 4.28 3.16
N LEU A 101 0.80 5.17 3.21
CA LEU A 101 1.80 5.18 4.27
C LEU A 101 1.17 5.44 5.64
N THR A 102 0.27 6.41 5.76
CA THR A 102 -0.36 6.72 7.04
C THR A 102 -1.24 5.57 7.53
N LEU A 103 -1.97 4.93 6.63
CA LEU A 103 -2.76 3.73 6.93
C LEU A 103 -1.90 2.58 7.46
N THR A 104 -0.78 2.28 6.79
CA THR A 104 0.15 1.21 7.18
C THR A 104 0.82 1.51 8.53
N VAL A 105 1.31 2.74 8.72
CA VAL A 105 1.91 3.16 10.01
C VAL A 105 0.90 3.02 11.15
N ARG A 106 -0.36 3.44 10.94
CA ARG A 106 -1.41 3.26 11.96
C ARG A 106 -1.65 1.78 12.26
N ARG A 107 -1.74 0.92 11.24
CA ARG A 107 -2.00 -0.51 11.43
C ARG A 107 -0.88 -1.20 12.21
N TYR A 108 0.38 -0.97 11.84
CA TYR A 108 1.53 -1.56 12.54
C TYR A 108 1.68 -1.03 13.95
N ARG A 109 1.42 0.27 14.13
CA ARG A 109 1.34 0.85 15.45
C ARG A 109 0.22 0.19 16.25
N ASP A 110 -0.97 0.09 15.70
CA ASP A 110 -2.11 -0.51 16.39
C ASP A 110 -1.90 -2.01 16.68
N ALA A 111 -0.98 -2.70 15.99
CA ALA A 111 -0.55 -4.07 16.33
C ALA A 111 0.40 -4.14 17.54
N GLY A 112 1.02 -3.01 17.92
CA GLY A 112 1.88 -2.89 19.10
C GLY A 112 3.31 -2.40 18.83
N MET A 113 3.64 -2.08 17.57
CA MET A 113 4.98 -1.61 17.22
C MET A 113 5.28 -0.18 17.71
N THR A 114 6.56 0.11 17.91
CA THR A 114 7.06 1.48 18.15
C THR A 114 7.15 2.29 16.86
N GLY A 115 7.26 3.62 16.96
CA GLY A 115 7.47 4.48 15.79
C GLY A 115 8.77 4.16 15.04
N SER A 116 9.89 4.00 15.76
CA SER A 116 11.20 3.73 15.15
C SER A 116 11.26 2.37 14.47
N GLY A 117 10.67 1.33 15.09
CA GLY A 117 10.60 0.00 14.49
C GLY A 117 9.79 -0.02 13.20
N ILE A 118 8.69 0.73 13.14
CA ILE A 118 7.88 0.88 11.92
C ILE A 118 8.69 1.55 10.81
N VAL A 119 9.41 2.64 11.10
CA VAL A 119 10.22 3.33 10.09
C VAL A 119 11.30 2.41 9.52
N LEU A 120 11.99 1.65 10.37
CA LEU A 120 13.00 0.69 9.93
C LEU A 120 12.39 -0.40 9.03
N LEU A 121 11.23 -0.96 9.41
CA LEU A 121 10.55 -1.95 8.58
C LEU A 121 10.14 -1.38 7.22
N LEU A 122 9.55 -0.19 7.17
CA LEU A 122 9.13 0.43 5.92
C LEU A 122 10.32 0.71 4.99
N ILE A 123 11.45 1.16 5.55
CA ILE A 123 12.69 1.37 4.78
C ILE A 123 13.24 0.03 4.27
N ALA A 124 13.31 -0.99 5.14
CA ALA A 124 13.81 -2.31 4.77
C ALA A 124 12.93 -2.97 3.70
N GLY A 125 11.60 -2.96 3.87
CA GLY A 125 10.63 -3.49 2.92
C GLY A 125 10.67 -2.76 1.57
N TYR A 126 10.99 -1.47 1.55
CA TYR A 126 11.16 -0.73 0.30
C TYR A 126 12.51 -0.99 -0.40
N LEU A 127 13.62 -1.03 0.35
CA LEU A 127 14.97 -1.08 -0.23
C LEU A 127 15.43 -2.51 -0.58
N LEU A 128 15.17 -3.50 0.27
CA LEU A 128 15.71 -4.86 0.08
C LEU A 128 15.28 -5.52 -1.25
N PRO A 129 14.00 -5.44 -1.68
CA PRO A 129 13.60 -6.00 -2.97
C PRO A 129 14.31 -5.35 -4.17
N ARG A 130 14.76 -4.09 -4.04
CA ARG A 130 15.41 -3.33 -5.12
C ARG A 130 16.92 -3.53 -5.19
N GLY A 131 17.56 -3.74 -4.05
CA GLY A 131 19.01 -3.97 -3.95
C GLY A 131 19.45 -5.39 -4.31
N GLY A 132 18.50 -6.33 -4.46
CA GLY A 132 18.76 -7.76 -4.60
C GLY A 132 18.66 -8.35 -6.00
N ASN A 133 18.65 -7.54 -7.07
CA ASN A 133 18.47 -8.06 -8.44
C ASN A 133 19.53 -9.12 -8.79
N GLY A 134 19.14 -10.39 -8.78
CA GLY A 134 20.00 -11.56 -9.03
C GLY A 134 20.57 -12.25 -7.78
N ASN A 135 20.39 -11.71 -6.58
CA ASN A 135 20.81 -12.33 -5.32
C ASN A 135 19.65 -13.07 -4.64
N THR A 136 19.70 -14.41 -4.69
CA THR A 136 18.65 -15.29 -4.14
C THR A 136 18.44 -15.09 -2.63
N ILE A 137 19.50 -14.83 -1.86
CA ILE A 137 19.40 -14.62 -0.41
C ILE A 137 18.61 -13.34 -0.12
N ILE A 138 18.92 -12.24 -0.81
CA ILE A 138 18.22 -10.97 -0.62
C ILE A 138 16.74 -11.11 -1.04
N SER A 139 16.45 -11.84 -2.12
CA SER A 139 15.07 -12.12 -2.52
C SER A 139 14.31 -12.92 -1.44
N LEU A 140 14.91 -13.98 -0.89
CA LEU A 140 14.30 -14.77 0.18
C LEU A 140 14.03 -13.96 1.45
N VAL A 141 14.98 -13.13 1.87
CA VAL A 141 14.81 -12.21 3.01
C VAL A 141 13.69 -11.21 2.73
N SER A 142 13.62 -10.69 1.50
CA SER A 142 12.56 -9.77 1.09
C SER A 142 11.17 -10.40 1.16
N TYR A 143 11.02 -11.65 0.70
CA TYR A 143 9.76 -12.39 0.82
C TYR A 143 9.40 -12.69 2.28
N ALA A 144 10.39 -13.05 3.11
CA ALA A 144 10.16 -13.26 4.54
C ALA A 144 9.67 -11.97 5.24
N LEU A 145 10.26 -10.83 4.90
CA LEU A 145 9.80 -9.52 5.40
C LEU A 145 8.39 -9.17 4.92
N MET A 146 8.07 -9.43 3.65
CA MET A 146 6.71 -9.23 3.12
C MET A 146 5.68 -10.06 3.90
N VAL A 147 5.98 -11.33 4.18
CA VAL A 147 5.10 -12.20 4.99
C VAL A 147 4.97 -11.66 6.42
N PHE A 148 6.07 -11.19 7.02
CA PHE A 148 6.04 -10.59 8.35
C PHE A 148 5.17 -9.32 8.41
N GLU A 149 5.32 -8.42 7.45
CA GLU A 149 4.50 -7.21 7.29
C GLU A 149 3.01 -7.54 7.09
N PHE A 150 2.72 -8.59 6.32
CA PHE A 150 1.36 -9.09 6.15
C PHE A 150 0.79 -9.62 7.47
N ILE A 151 1.55 -10.38 8.25
CA ILE A 151 1.13 -10.86 9.57
C ILE A 151 0.82 -9.67 10.50
N LEU A 152 1.65 -8.63 10.50
CA LEU A 152 1.40 -7.39 11.25
C LEU A 152 0.08 -6.72 10.85
N ALA A 153 -0.29 -6.76 9.57
CA ALA A 153 -1.55 -6.21 9.09
C ALA A 153 -2.78 -7.02 9.55
N VAL A 154 -2.64 -8.34 9.70
CA VAL A 154 -3.71 -9.25 10.15
C VAL A 154 -3.87 -9.25 11.68
N LEU A 155 -2.78 -9.03 12.41
CA LEU A 155 -2.76 -9.13 13.87
C LEU A 155 -3.85 -8.27 14.54
N PRO A 156 -4.52 -8.79 15.58
CA PRO A 156 -5.42 -7.99 16.41
C PRO A 156 -4.70 -6.77 16.99
N THR A 157 -5.48 -5.73 17.29
CA THR A 157 -4.93 -4.53 17.93
C THR A 157 -4.38 -4.84 19.31
N ASP A 158 -3.27 -4.19 19.67
CA ASP A 158 -2.65 -4.25 20.98
C ASP A 158 -2.26 -5.70 21.37
N THR A 159 -1.60 -6.41 20.44
CA THR A 159 -1.17 -7.81 20.64
C THR A 159 0.31 -7.93 20.95
N LEU A 160 1.15 -7.12 20.32
CA LEU A 160 2.60 -7.19 20.49
C LEU A 160 3.06 -6.18 21.53
N PHE A 161 3.48 -6.66 22.70
CA PHE A 161 4.09 -5.82 23.73
C PHE A 161 5.38 -6.44 24.24
N ALA A 162 6.40 -5.61 24.41
CA ALA A 162 7.59 -5.94 25.16
C ALA A 162 7.29 -5.85 26.67
N ARG A 163 7.92 -6.73 27.44
CA ARG A 163 7.97 -6.62 28.90
C ARG A 163 9.02 -5.59 29.30
N SER A 164 8.87 -4.98 30.47
CA SER A 164 9.88 -4.06 31.01
C SER A 164 11.25 -4.73 31.20
N THR A 165 11.26 -6.06 31.41
CA THR A 165 12.45 -6.90 31.56
C THR A 165 13.09 -7.34 30.23
N ASP A 166 12.48 -7.05 29.09
CA ASP A 166 13.03 -7.43 27.79
C ASP A 166 14.24 -6.58 27.39
N ASN A 167 15.08 -7.14 26.52
CA ASN A 167 16.27 -6.48 25.97
C ASN A 167 15.90 -5.25 25.13
N ASP A 168 16.86 -4.33 24.98
CA ASP A 168 16.68 -3.06 24.28
C ASP A 168 16.25 -3.23 22.82
N VAL A 169 16.68 -4.30 22.15
CA VAL A 169 16.25 -4.63 20.77
C VAL A 169 14.74 -4.88 20.71
N LYS A 170 14.17 -5.63 21.66
CA LYS A 170 12.72 -5.88 21.68
C LYS A 170 11.95 -4.58 21.97
N LYS A 171 12.46 -3.76 22.89
CA LYS A 171 11.89 -2.43 23.21
C LYS A 171 12.02 -1.44 22.05
N PHE A 172 13.01 -1.61 21.19
CA PHE A 172 13.15 -0.82 19.97
C PHE A 172 12.01 -1.11 19.00
N PHE A 173 11.59 -2.37 18.84
CA PHE A 173 10.54 -2.74 17.88
C PHE A 173 9.12 -2.73 18.46
N LEU A 174 8.96 -3.13 19.72
CA LEU A 174 7.65 -3.32 20.37
C LEU A 174 7.48 -2.33 21.51
N ARG A 175 6.26 -1.82 21.68
CA ARG A 175 5.97 -0.95 22.82
C ARG A 175 6.00 -1.73 24.12
N VAL A 176 6.45 -1.07 25.17
CA VAL A 176 6.34 -1.59 26.53
C VAL A 176 4.92 -1.32 27.01
N LYS A 177 4.28 -2.35 27.58
CA LYS A 177 2.95 -2.18 28.20
C LYS A 177 3.12 -1.24 29.41
N PRO A 178 2.29 -0.18 29.54
CA PRO A 178 2.31 0.68 30.72
C PRO A 178 1.96 -0.11 31.98
#